data_AF-A0A0P1H868-F1
#
_entry.id   AF-A0A0P1H868-F1
#
_cell.length_a   1.000
_cell.length_b   1.000
_cell.length_c   1.000
_cell.angle_alpha   90.00
_cell.angle_beta   90.00
_cell.angle_gamma   90.00
#
_symmetry.space_group_name_H-M   'P 1'
#
loop_
_entity.id
_entity.type
_entity.pdbx_description
1 polymer ?
#
loop_
_entity_poly.entity_id
_entity_poly.type
_entity_poly.pdbx_seq_one_letter_code
_entity_poly.pdbx_strand_id
1 'polypeptide(L)'
;MIQPADLPDTIAVFPLPGALLLPRSRLPLHIFEPRYLQMLEDSLKTRQRLIGMVQPCPGPNGQGEDLHAIGCAGRVTQFSETEDGRYLVTLSGVSRFRVTRESSGFAPYRRCDVSWAGFERDLGRTEADAALDRPSFLNLLERFFTARSLSTDWEALKEAEDELLINSLAMLLEFDPEDKQALLEAPCLATRRETLVTLIEFALRGGSQEETLQ
;
A
#
# COMPACT_ATOMS: atom_id res chain seq x y z
N MET A 1 -9.74 17.34 7.31
CA MET A 1 -10.04 15.89 7.18
C MET A 1 -10.84 15.73 5.89
N ILE A 2 -10.50 14.80 5.00
CA ILE A 2 -11.31 14.54 3.78
C ILE A 2 -12.64 13.94 4.24
N GLN A 3 -13.76 14.49 3.76
CA GLN A 3 -15.07 13.89 4.02
C GLN A 3 -15.41 12.88 2.91
N PRO A 4 -16.27 11.88 3.17
CA PRO A 4 -16.71 10.95 2.12
C PRO A 4 -17.25 11.66 0.87
N ALA A 5 -17.95 12.79 1.06
CA ALA A 5 -18.50 13.60 -0.04
C ALA A 5 -17.44 14.31 -0.90
N ASP A 6 -16.19 14.40 -0.42
CA ASP A 6 -15.09 14.98 -1.19
C ASP A 6 -14.42 13.95 -2.11
N LEU A 7 -14.72 12.65 -1.97
CA LEU A 7 -14.09 11.59 -2.74
C LEU A 7 -14.67 11.55 -4.17
N PRO A 8 -13.82 11.67 -5.21
CA PRO A 8 -14.27 11.70 -6.60
C PRO A 8 -14.65 10.30 -7.10
N ASP A 9 -15.54 10.25 -8.10
CA ASP A 9 -15.93 8.99 -8.76
C ASP A 9 -14.85 8.45 -9.69
N THR A 10 -13.98 9.33 -10.23
CA THR A 10 -12.86 8.96 -11.09
C THR A 10 -11.55 9.49 -10.53
N ILE A 11 -10.52 8.64 -10.46
CA ILE A 11 -9.17 9.02 -10.02
C ILE A 11 -8.10 8.62 -11.04
N ALA A 12 -6.99 9.33 -11.01
CA ALA A 12 -5.76 8.90 -11.65
C ALA A 12 -5.18 7.69 -10.90
N VAL A 13 -4.71 6.68 -11.61
CA VAL A 13 -4.18 5.43 -11.04
C VAL A 13 -2.73 5.26 -11.41
N PHE A 14 -1.92 4.92 -10.41
CA PHE A 14 -0.52 4.54 -10.55
C PHE A 14 -0.38 3.04 -10.28
N PRO A 15 -0.26 2.22 -11.34
CA PRO A 15 0.03 0.80 -11.22
C PRO A 15 1.50 0.62 -10.81
N LEU A 16 1.75 0.06 -9.63
CA LEU A 16 3.11 -0.16 -9.14
C LEU A 16 3.20 -1.52 -8.43
N PRO A 17 3.88 -2.53 -9.01
CA PRO A 17 3.95 -3.86 -8.41
C PRO A 17 4.75 -3.84 -7.11
N GLY A 18 4.29 -4.57 -6.10
CA GLY A 18 4.92 -4.69 -4.78
C GLY A 18 4.79 -3.44 -3.89
N ALA A 19 4.37 -2.30 -4.43
CA ALA A 19 4.10 -1.11 -3.64
C ALA A 19 2.71 -1.19 -3.00
N LEU A 20 2.68 -1.06 -1.69
CA LEU A 20 1.45 -1.06 -0.90
C LEU A 20 1.25 0.31 -0.25
N LEU A 21 0.04 0.86 -0.36
CA LEU A 21 -0.39 2.02 0.41
C LEU A 21 -1.59 1.61 1.27
N LEU A 22 -1.56 1.99 2.55
CA LEU A 22 -2.66 1.76 3.48
C LEU A 22 -3.21 3.10 4.00
N PRO A 23 -4.50 3.17 4.39
CA PRO A 23 -5.07 4.35 5.04
C PRO A 23 -4.23 4.80 6.23
N ARG A 24 -4.11 6.12 6.43
CA ARG A 24 -3.32 6.76 7.50
C ARG A 24 -1.81 6.52 7.46
N SER A 25 -1.30 5.69 6.55
CA SER A 25 0.12 5.50 6.32
C SER A 25 0.69 6.47 5.28
N ARG A 26 2.03 6.49 5.14
CA ARG A 26 2.74 7.31 4.16
C ARG A 26 3.54 6.44 3.22
N LEU A 27 3.44 6.74 1.92
CA LEU A 27 4.23 6.09 0.87
C LEU A 27 5.07 7.15 0.13
N PRO A 28 6.40 7.16 0.32
CA PRO A 28 7.29 7.94 -0.52
C PRO A 28 7.44 7.27 -1.89
N LEU A 29 7.46 8.08 -2.95
CA LEU A 29 7.60 7.65 -4.34
C LEU A 29 8.62 8.53 -5.05
N HIS A 30 9.34 7.92 -5.97
CA HIS A 30 10.20 8.61 -6.92
C HIS A 30 9.57 8.52 -8.30
N ILE A 31 9.05 9.65 -8.81
CA ILE A 31 8.35 9.73 -10.08
C ILE A 31 9.26 10.38 -11.11
N PHE A 32 9.52 9.67 -12.21
CA PHE A 32 10.40 10.13 -13.28
C PHE A 32 9.88 9.82 -14.68
N GLU A 33 8.97 8.85 -14.84
CA GLU A 33 8.39 8.56 -16.16
C GLU A 33 7.46 9.69 -16.61
N PRO A 34 7.56 10.19 -17.87
CA PRO A 34 6.79 11.33 -18.35
C PRO A 34 5.27 11.21 -18.14
N ARG A 35 4.70 10.01 -18.35
CA ARG A 35 3.26 9.78 -18.12
C ARG A 35 2.84 9.97 -16.67
N TYR A 36 3.70 9.61 -15.71
CA TYR A 36 3.41 9.74 -14.29
C TYR A 36 3.75 11.12 -13.75
N LEU A 37 4.67 11.85 -14.40
CA LEU A 37 4.84 13.29 -14.18
C LEU A 37 3.57 14.05 -14.57
N GLN A 38 3.00 13.77 -15.75
CA GLN A 38 1.71 14.34 -16.16
C GLN A 38 0.58 13.96 -15.19
N MET A 39 0.55 12.71 -14.72
CA MET A 39 -0.40 12.24 -13.71
C MET A 39 -0.30 13.05 -12.41
N LEU A 40 0.92 13.30 -11.92
CA LEU A 40 1.15 14.10 -10.71
C LEU A 40 0.66 15.54 -10.90
N GLU A 41 1.05 16.19 -12.01
CA GLU A 41 0.62 17.55 -12.33
C GLU A 41 -0.90 17.68 -12.38
N ASP A 42 -1.57 16.76 -13.07
CA ASP A 42 -3.03 16.77 -13.20
C ASP A 42 -3.71 16.52 -11.85
N SER A 43 -3.16 15.61 -11.04
CA SER A 43 -3.64 15.35 -9.68
C SER A 43 -3.51 16.60 -8.81
N LEU A 44 -2.41 17.35 -8.91
CA LEU A 44 -2.17 18.59 -8.15
C LEU A 44 -3.15 19.71 -8.53
N LYS A 45 -3.68 19.71 -9.76
CA LYS A 45 -4.73 20.65 -10.21
C LYS A 45 -6.11 20.34 -9.63
N THR A 46 -6.33 19.13 -9.13
CA THR A 46 -7.59 18.76 -8.44
C THR A 46 -7.62 19.28 -7.00
N ARG A 47 -8.82 19.47 -6.45
CA ARG A 47 -9.00 19.89 -5.05
C ARG A 47 -8.48 18.82 -4.08
N GLN A 48 -8.69 17.55 -4.41
CA GLN A 48 -8.42 16.42 -3.53
C GLN A 48 -6.95 15.96 -3.58
N ARG A 49 -6.27 16.17 -4.73
CA ARG A 49 -4.88 15.75 -4.97
C ARG A 49 -4.65 14.26 -4.74
N LEU A 50 -5.60 13.44 -5.18
CA LEU A 50 -5.59 11.99 -4.98
C LEU A 50 -4.93 11.27 -6.16
N ILE A 51 -4.12 10.28 -5.82
CA ILE A 51 -3.57 9.27 -6.74
C ILE A 51 -3.97 7.91 -6.18
N GLY A 52 -4.57 7.06 -7.01
CA GLY A 52 -4.90 5.68 -6.67
C GLY A 52 -3.69 4.78 -6.85
N MET A 53 -3.15 4.22 -5.77
CA MET A 53 -2.14 3.18 -5.84
C MET A 53 -2.83 1.83 -5.99
N VAL A 54 -2.45 1.08 -7.03
CA VAL A 54 -3.02 -0.24 -7.33
C VAL A 54 -1.91 -1.16 -7.78
N GLN A 55 -1.95 -2.43 -7.37
CA GLN A 55 -1.03 -3.42 -7.90
C GLN A 55 -1.51 -3.89 -9.29
N PRO A 56 -0.60 -4.07 -10.26
CA PRO A 56 -0.92 -4.80 -11.48
C PRO A 56 -1.30 -6.23 -11.14
N CYS A 57 -2.35 -6.76 -11.79
CA CYS A 57 -2.77 -8.15 -11.66
C CYS A 57 -2.25 -8.92 -12.89
N PRO A 58 -1.53 -10.05 -12.70
CA PRO A 58 -1.16 -10.91 -13.81
C PRO A 58 -2.43 -11.54 -14.41
N GLY A 59 -2.85 -11.02 -15.56
CA GLY A 59 -3.98 -11.60 -16.31
C GLY A 59 -3.72 -13.06 -16.72
N PRO A 60 -4.75 -13.80 -17.17
CA PRO A 60 -4.68 -15.24 -17.45
C PRO A 60 -3.62 -15.66 -18.49
N ASN A 61 -3.13 -14.72 -19.30
CA ASN A 61 -2.06 -14.96 -20.29
C ASN A 61 -0.68 -14.47 -19.83
N GLY A 62 -0.52 -14.06 -18.57
CA GLY A 62 0.74 -13.54 -18.02
C GLY A 62 1.18 -12.18 -18.55
N GLN A 63 0.35 -11.50 -19.36
CA GLN A 63 0.68 -10.22 -20.00
C GLN A 63 0.42 -8.99 -19.11
N GLY A 64 0.00 -9.17 -17.86
CA GLY A 64 0.22 -8.20 -16.77
C GLY A 64 -0.28 -6.76 -16.96
N GLU A 65 -1.32 -6.52 -17.75
CA GLU A 65 -1.88 -5.17 -17.95
C GLU A 65 -3.08 -4.87 -17.04
N ASP A 66 -3.74 -5.89 -16.48
CA ASP A 66 -4.91 -5.68 -15.63
C ASP A 66 -4.53 -5.10 -14.26
N LEU A 67 -5.51 -4.53 -13.57
CA LEU A 67 -5.35 -4.03 -12.20
C LEU A 67 -6.02 -5.00 -11.23
N HIS A 68 -5.44 -5.13 -10.03
CA HIS A 68 -6.22 -5.66 -8.93
C HIS A 68 -7.46 -4.79 -8.67
N ALA A 69 -8.54 -5.45 -8.27
CA ALA A 69 -9.82 -4.78 -8.07
C ALA A 69 -9.81 -3.79 -6.90
N ILE A 70 -8.91 -3.95 -5.93
CA ILE A 70 -8.80 -3.09 -4.75
C ILE A 70 -7.47 -2.35 -4.76
N GLY A 71 -7.54 -1.03 -4.58
CA GLY A 71 -6.40 -0.13 -4.41
C GLY A 71 -6.55 0.76 -3.18
N CYS A 72 -5.56 1.62 -2.94
CA CYS A 72 -5.66 2.67 -1.93
C CYS A 72 -5.35 4.05 -2.53
N ALA A 73 -6.26 5.00 -2.30
CA ALA A 73 -6.06 6.38 -2.70
C ALA A 73 -5.15 7.09 -1.71
N GLY A 74 -4.10 7.71 -2.22
CA GLY A 74 -3.18 8.54 -1.47
C GLY A 74 -3.31 10.01 -1.87
N ARG A 75 -3.35 10.89 -0.88
CA ARG A 75 -3.27 12.33 -1.13
C ARG A 75 -1.82 12.76 -1.23
N VAL A 76 -1.47 13.51 -2.27
CA VAL A 76 -0.16 14.17 -2.36
C VAL A 76 -0.05 15.20 -1.23
N THR A 77 0.82 14.91 -0.27
CA THR A 77 1.03 15.76 0.92
C THR A 77 2.35 16.52 0.88
N GLN A 78 3.35 15.98 0.18
CA GLN A 78 4.64 16.62 -0.05
C GLN A 78 5.12 16.24 -1.44
N PHE A 79 5.77 17.17 -2.12
CA PHE A 79 6.51 16.89 -3.34
C PHE A 79 7.68 17.87 -3.46
N SER A 80 8.77 17.42 -4.06
CA SER A 80 9.94 18.24 -4.40
C SER A 80 10.51 17.78 -5.73
N GLU A 81 10.82 18.75 -6.60
CA GLU A 81 11.51 18.51 -7.86
C GLU A 81 13.02 18.38 -7.61
N THR A 82 13.66 17.44 -8.29
CA THR A 82 15.11 17.23 -8.28
C THR A 82 15.75 17.94 -9.46
N GLU A 83 17.07 18.17 -9.40
CA GLU A 83 17.81 18.88 -10.46
C GLU A 83 17.76 18.20 -11.83
N ASP A 84 17.47 16.89 -11.87
CA ASP A 84 17.34 16.10 -13.09
C ASP A 84 15.88 15.93 -13.57
N GLY A 85 14.96 16.74 -13.05
CA GLY A 85 13.56 16.80 -13.50
C GLY A 85 12.68 15.66 -13.00
N ARG A 86 13.08 14.99 -11.91
CA ARG A 86 12.28 13.96 -11.23
C ARG A 86 11.57 14.56 -10.02
N TYR A 87 10.58 13.83 -9.52
CA TYR A 87 9.82 14.25 -8.34
C TYR A 87 9.94 13.21 -7.23
N LEU A 88 10.34 13.67 -6.05
CA LEU A 88 10.12 12.94 -4.81
C LEU A 88 8.76 13.34 -4.27
N VAL A 89 7.85 12.39 -4.10
CA VAL A 89 6.47 12.62 -3.67
C VAL A 89 6.17 11.79 -2.44
N THR A 90 5.45 12.36 -1.47
CA THR A 90 4.88 11.57 -0.36
C THR A 90 3.36 11.58 -0.44
N LEU A 91 2.81 10.37 -0.62
CA LEU A 91 1.37 10.12 -0.52
C LEU A 91 1.01 9.79 0.93
N SER A 92 -0.04 10.45 1.45
CA SER A 92 -0.70 10.03 2.70
C SER A 92 -1.96 9.24 2.35
N GLY A 93 -2.04 7.99 2.80
CA GLY A 93 -3.17 7.11 2.52
C GLY A 93 -4.47 7.64 3.09
N VAL A 94 -5.51 7.68 2.25
CA VAL A 94 -6.82 8.24 2.59
C VAL A 94 -7.83 7.11 2.77
N SER A 95 -8.10 6.35 1.71
CA SER A 95 -9.10 5.30 1.73
C SER A 95 -8.80 4.26 0.66
N ARG A 96 -9.12 3.01 0.95
CA ARG A 96 -9.22 1.99 -0.08
C ARG A 96 -10.42 2.27 -0.96
N PHE A 97 -10.34 1.73 -2.17
CA PHE A 97 -11.38 1.82 -3.18
C PHE A 97 -11.39 0.55 -4.00
N ARG A 98 -12.53 0.31 -4.66
CA ARG A 98 -12.68 -0.74 -5.66
C ARG A 98 -12.67 -0.13 -7.05
N VAL A 99 -11.81 -0.61 -7.94
CA VAL A 99 -11.84 -0.30 -9.37
C VAL A 99 -13.14 -0.90 -9.94
N THR A 100 -13.97 -0.05 -10.55
CA THR A 100 -15.21 -0.48 -11.19
C THR A 100 -15.05 -0.62 -12.69
N ARG A 101 -14.34 0.33 -13.31
CA ARG A 101 -13.91 0.27 -14.71
C ARG A 101 -12.75 1.22 -14.94
N GLU A 102 -11.95 0.92 -15.96
CA GLU A 102 -11.02 1.89 -16.51
C GLU A 102 -11.75 2.90 -17.39
N SER A 103 -11.47 4.17 -17.17
CA SER A 103 -11.97 5.26 -17.99
C SER A 103 -11.08 5.40 -19.22
N SER A 104 -11.68 5.27 -20.40
CA SER A 104 -11.04 5.67 -21.65
C SER A 104 -10.78 7.17 -21.68
N GLY A 105 -9.68 7.60 -22.29
CA GLY A 105 -9.37 9.01 -22.47
C GLY A 105 -8.01 9.23 -23.14
N PHE A 106 -7.64 10.50 -23.31
CA PHE A 106 -6.36 10.90 -23.92
C PHE A 106 -5.22 11.07 -22.90
N ALA A 107 -5.48 10.84 -21.61
CA ALA A 107 -4.45 10.92 -20.58
C ALA A 107 -3.40 9.82 -20.83
N PRO A 108 -2.10 10.11 -20.69
CA PRO A 108 -1.03 9.11 -20.90
C PRO A 108 -0.90 8.12 -19.74
N TYR A 109 -1.74 8.26 -18.71
CA TYR A 109 -1.80 7.43 -17.52
C TYR A 109 -3.21 6.87 -17.33
N ARG A 110 -3.34 5.80 -16.55
CA ARG A 110 -4.62 5.14 -16.32
C ARG A 110 -5.52 5.98 -15.43
N ARG A 111 -6.80 6.03 -15.77
CA ARG A 111 -7.85 6.60 -14.93
C ARG A 111 -8.89 5.53 -14.68
N CYS A 112 -9.38 5.45 -13.46
CA CYS A 112 -10.38 4.46 -13.08
C CYS A 112 -11.57 5.15 -12.45
N ASP A 113 -12.75 4.67 -12.81
CA ASP A 113 -13.94 4.92 -12.01
C ASP A 113 -13.92 3.95 -10.83
N VAL A 114 -14.19 4.48 -9.64
CA VAL A 114 -13.96 3.79 -8.39
C VAL A 114 -15.19 3.84 -7.48
N SER A 115 -15.32 2.82 -6.65
CA SER A 115 -16.31 2.77 -5.58
C SER A 115 -15.61 2.77 -4.22
N TRP A 116 -16.09 3.64 -3.33
CA TRP A 116 -15.62 3.75 -1.95
C TRP A 116 -16.44 2.88 -0.99
N ALA A 117 -17.50 2.23 -1.48
CA ALA A 117 -18.42 1.45 -0.67
C ALA A 117 -17.73 0.22 -0.05
N GLY A 118 -17.97 -0.01 1.23
CA GLY A 118 -17.34 -1.08 2.01
C GLY A 118 -15.98 -0.70 2.63
N PHE A 119 -15.51 0.53 2.42
CA PHE A 119 -14.26 1.06 2.99
C PHE A 119 -14.49 2.25 3.93
N GLU A 120 -15.70 2.39 4.50
CA GLU A 120 -16.09 3.53 5.34
C GLU A 120 -15.21 3.67 6.58
N ARG A 121 -14.65 2.57 7.08
CA ARG A 121 -13.72 2.53 8.22
C ARG A 121 -12.41 3.27 7.94
N ASP A 122 -12.00 3.36 6.68
CA ASP A 122 -10.73 3.96 6.30
C ASP A 122 -10.71 5.48 6.53
N LEU A 123 -11.90 6.12 6.45
CA LEU A 123 -12.08 7.53 6.77
C LEU A 123 -12.33 7.79 8.27
N GLY A 124 -12.46 6.72 9.06
CA GLY A 124 -12.71 6.76 10.49
C GLY A 124 -11.45 7.09 11.31
N ARG A 125 -11.59 6.90 12.62
CA ARG A 125 -10.45 6.98 13.56
C ARG A 125 -9.50 5.80 13.34
N THR A 126 -8.31 5.93 13.91
CA THR A 126 -7.33 4.83 14.02
C THR A 126 -8.02 3.55 14.50
N GLU A 127 -7.72 2.44 13.85
CA GLU A 127 -8.22 1.13 14.24
C GLU A 127 -7.46 0.60 15.44
N ALA A 128 -8.15 -0.17 16.28
CA ALA A 128 -7.55 -0.89 17.39
C ALA A 128 -7.75 -2.40 17.19
N ASP A 129 -6.76 -3.17 17.58
CA ASP A 129 -6.83 -4.62 17.62
C ASP A 129 -6.72 -5.10 19.07
N ALA A 130 -7.87 -5.35 19.69
CA ALA A 130 -7.93 -5.81 21.08
C ALA A 130 -7.32 -7.21 21.29
N ALA A 131 -7.11 -7.99 20.23
CA ALA A 131 -6.53 -9.33 20.29
C ALA A 131 -5.01 -9.33 20.09
N LEU A 132 -4.38 -8.18 19.85
CA LEU A 132 -2.94 -8.08 19.66
C LEU A 132 -2.19 -8.36 20.98
N ASP A 133 -1.53 -9.52 21.04
CA ASP A 133 -0.45 -9.78 21.99
C ASP A 133 0.84 -9.13 21.46
N ARG A 134 1.04 -7.86 21.81
CA ARG A 134 2.16 -7.05 21.34
C ARG A 134 3.53 -7.63 21.70
N PRO A 135 3.80 -8.09 22.95
CA PRO A 135 5.03 -8.79 23.28
C PRO A 135 5.34 -10.00 22.38
N SER A 136 4.36 -10.89 22.19
CA SER A 136 4.53 -12.07 21.34
C SER A 136 4.77 -11.69 19.87
N PHE A 137 4.05 -10.68 19.37
CA PHE A 137 4.23 -10.15 18.02
C PHE A 137 5.63 -9.56 17.79
N LEU A 138 6.13 -8.75 18.74
CA LEU A 138 7.49 -8.18 18.66
C LEU A 138 8.57 -9.27 18.71
N ASN A 139 8.39 -10.32 19.52
CA ASN A 139 9.33 -11.44 19.55
C ASN A 139 9.37 -12.21 18.20
N LEU A 140 8.22 -12.39 17.55
CA LEU A 140 8.16 -12.97 16.21
C LEU A 140 8.92 -12.11 15.19
N LEU A 141 8.73 -10.79 15.24
CA LEU A 141 9.45 -9.85 14.38
C LEU A 141 10.96 -9.88 14.61
N GLU A 142 11.41 -9.95 15.86
CA GLU A 142 12.83 -10.05 16.21
C GLU A 142 13.50 -11.27 15.57
N ARG A 143 12.82 -12.42 15.66
CA ARG A 143 13.27 -13.66 15.01
C ARG A 143 13.31 -13.50 13.49
N PHE A 144 12.30 -12.89 12.89
CA PHE A 144 12.23 -12.66 11.45
C PHE A 144 13.34 -11.73 10.95
N PHE A 145 13.59 -10.61 11.64
CA PHE A 145 14.60 -9.63 11.25
C PHE A 145 16.00 -10.19 11.42
N THR A 146 16.23 -10.96 12.48
CA THR A 146 17.48 -11.68 12.70
C THR A 146 17.72 -12.71 11.60
N ALA A 147 16.71 -13.51 11.24
CA ALA A 147 16.82 -14.50 10.17
C ALA A 147 17.13 -13.88 8.80
N ARG A 148 16.63 -12.67 8.53
CA ARG A 148 16.87 -11.93 7.28
C ARG A 148 18.03 -10.93 7.35
N SER A 149 18.78 -10.89 8.45
CA SER A 149 19.87 -9.92 8.68
C SER A 149 19.44 -8.45 8.46
N LEU A 150 18.20 -8.13 8.81
CA LEU A 150 17.65 -6.78 8.67
C LEU A 150 18.04 -5.91 9.88
N SER A 151 18.51 -4.70 9.61
CA SER A 151 18.74 -3.69 10.65
C SER A 151 17.42 -2.99 10.98
N THR A 152 17.21 -2.67 12.26
CA THR A 152 15.95 -2.09 12.71
C THR A 152 16.15 -1.26 13.98
N ASP A 153 15.47 -0.12 14.01
CA ASP A 153 15.30 0.67 15.23
C ASP A 153 14.20 0.04 16.09
N TRP A 154 14.61 -0.86 16.98
CA TRP A 154 13.71 -1.58 17.88
C TRP A 154 13.00 -0.66 18.86
N GLU A 155 13.61 0.46 19.25
CA GLU A 155 13.00 1.41 20.16
C GLU A 155 11.86 2.15 19.47
N ALA A 156 12.06 2.59 18.22
CA ALA A 156 10.99 3.18 17.42
C ALA A 156 9.80 2.20 17.21
N LEU A 157 10.06 0.91 16.98
CA LEU A 157 9.00 -0.09 16.83
C LEU A 157 8.21 -0.29 18.12
N LYS A 158 8.88 -0.35 19.28
CA LYS A 158 8.23 -0.56 20.58
C LYS A 158 7.30 0.59 20.96
N GLU A 159 7.66 1.82 20.61
CA GLU A 159 6.87 3.02 20.90
C GLU A 159 5.76 3.31 19.87
N ALA A 160 5.80 2.68 18.69
CA ALA A 160 4.81 2.92 17.64
C ALA A 160 3.41 2.41 18.02
N GLU A 161 2.37 3.20 17.77
CA GLU A 161 0.97 2.77 17.90
C GLU A 161 0.69 1.50 17.05
N ASP A 162 -0.20 0.64 17.52
CA ASP A 162 -0.43 -0.69 16.93
C ASP A 162 -0.79 -0.64 15.44
N GLU A 163 -1.70 0.26 15.04
CA GLU A 163 -2.07 0.40 13.63
C GLU A 163 -0.88 0.84 12.77
N LEU A 164 -0.13 1.84 13.25
CA LEU A 164 1.05 2.34 12.54
C LEU A 164 2.09 1.24 12.39
N LEU A 165 2.34 0.47 13.44
CA LEU A 165 3.27 -0.66 13.44
C LEU A 165 2.87 -1.71 12.40
N ILE A 166 1.64 -2.21 12.45
CA ILE A 166 1.15 -3.26 11.55
C ILE A 166 1.13 -2.77 10.10
N ASN A 167 0.61 -1.57 9.84
CA ASN A 167 0.53 -1.04 8.48
C ASN A 167 1.94 -0.76 7.91
N SER A 168 2.87 -0.25 8.73
CA SER A 168 4.24 0.02 8.27
C SER A 168 4.97 -1.28 7.93
N LEU A 169 4.85 -2.31 8.75
CA LEU A 169 5.43 -3.63 8.46
C LEU A 169 4.81 -4.24 7.21
N ALA A 170 3.48 -4.19 7.07
CA ALA A 170 2.80 -4.65 5.86
C ALA A 170 3.33 -3.94 4.59
N MET A 171 3.66 -2.65 4.68
CA MET A 171 4.18 -1.86 3.56
C MET A 171 5.68 -2.06 3.31
N LEU A 172 6.50 -2.17 4.34
CA LEU A 172 7.97 -2.16 4.25
C LEU A 172 8.59 -3.54 4.04
N LEU A 173 7.99 -4.61 4.58
CA LEU A 173 8.58 -5.95 4.46
C LEU A 173 8.49 -6.46 3.02
N GLU A 174 9.54 -7.09 2.53
CA GLU A 174 9.60 -7.64 1.16
C GLU A 174 8.78 -8.95 1.09
N PHE A 175 7.50 -8.79 0.77
CA PHE A 175 6.58 -9.88 0.41
C PHE A 175 6.24 -9.80 -1.07
N ASP A 176 5.79 -10.92 -1.62
CA ASP A 176 5.35 -10.99 -3.01
C ASP A 176 4.11 -10.12 -3.25
N PRO A 177 3.88 -9.66 -4.50
CA PRO A 177 2.75 -8.78 -4.82
C PRO A 177 1.38 -9.31 -4.37
N GLU A 178 1.13 -10.62 -4.48
CA GLU A 178 -0.14 -11.23 -4.05
C GLU A 178 -0.31 -11.18 -2.52
N ASP A 179 0.76 -11.38 -1.76
CA ASP A 179 0.73 -11.26 -0.30
C ASP A 179 0.50 -9.81 0.14
N LYS A 180 1.14 -8.85 -0.55
CA LYS A 180 0.87 -7.42 -0.37
C LYS A 180 -0.58 -7.08 -0.68
N GLN A 181 -1.17 -7.73 -1.69
CA GLN A 181 -2.56 -7.53 -2.05
C GLN A 181 -3.47 -8.09 -0.96
N ALA A 182 -3.19 -9.28 -0.42
CA ALA A 182 -3.95 -9.85 0.69
C ALA A 182 -3.93 -8.93 1.93
N LEU A 183 -2.79 -8.30 2.23
CA LEU A 183 -2.66 -7.31 3.31
C LEU A 183 -3.49 -6.03 3.07
N LEU A 184 -3.58 -5.57 1.81
CA LEU A 184 -4.42 -4.44 1.41
C LEU A 184 -5.91 -4.74 1.60
N GLU A 185 -6.31 -5.93 1.15
CA GLU A 185 -7.71 -6.36 1.10
C GLU A 185 -8.26 -6.82 2.46
N ALA A 186 -7.39 -7.02 3.45
CA ALA A 186 -7.78 -7.35 4.82
C ALA A 186 -8.83 -6.35 5.37
N PRO A 187 -10.02 -6.79 5.79
CA PRO A 187 -11.16 -5.92 6.06
C PRO A 187 -10.96 -4.99 7.27
N CYS A 188 -10.12 -5.39 8.23
CA CYS A 188 -9.81 -4.63 9.43
C CYS A 188 -8.36 -4.87 9.87
N LEU A 189 -7.92 -4.10 10.87
CA LEU A 189 -6.56 -4.20 11.42
C LEU A 189 -6.24 -5.61 11.97
N ALA A 190 -7.19 -6.24 12.65
CA ALA A 190 -7.01 -7.57 13.24
C ALA A 190 -6.73 -8.63 12.17
N THR A 191 -7.55 -8.70 11.12
CA THR A 191 -7.31 -9.63 10.00
C THR A 191 -5.98 -9.32 9.30
N ARG A 192 -5.62 -8.03 9.15
CA ARG A 192 -4.32 -7.65 8.57
C ARG A 192 -3.15 -8.14 9.42
N ARG A 193 -3.23 -7.99 10.75
CA ARG A 193 -2.23 -8.54 11.68
C ARG A 193 -2.10 -10.05 11.51
N GLU A 194 -3.21 -10.78 11.47
CA GLU A 194 -3.21 -12.25 11.34
C GLU A 194 -2.58 -12.70 10.02
N THR A 195 -2.93 -12.04 8.91
CA THR A 195 -2.27 -12.26 7.62
C THR A 195 -0.78 -11.99 7.71
N LEU A 196 -0.39 -10.84 8.28
CA LEU A 196 1.03 -10.47 8.43
C LEU A 196 1.82 -11.49 9.27
N VAL A 197 1.26 -11.93 10.39
CA VAL A 197 1.85 -12.97 11.25
C VAL A 197 2.03 -14.26 10.46
N THR A 198 1.00 -14.69 9.71
CA THR A 198 1.05 -15.90 8.90
C THR A 198 2.16 -15.83 7.85
N LEU A 199 2.30 -14.70 7.17
CA LEU A 199 3.36 -14.48 6.17
C LEU A 199 4.75 -14.50 6.79
N ILE A 200 4.93 -13.86 7.95
CA ILE A 200 6.22 -13.87 8.68
C ILE A 200 6.58 -15.29 9.13
N GLU A 201 5.62 -16.03 9.70
CA GLU A 201 5.84 -17.42 10.11
C GLU A 201 6.16 -18.33 8.93
N PHE A 202 5.46 -18.14 7.80
CA PHE A 202 5.72 -18.89 6.58
C PHE A 202 7.14 -18.62 6.08
N ALA A 203 7.55 -17.36 5.98
CA ALA A 203 8.90 -16.98 5.56
C ALA A 203 9.99 -17.54 6.49
N LEU A 204 9.75 -17.54 7.81
CA LEU A 204 10.65 -18.14 8.81
C LEU A 204 10.80 -19.66 8.65
N ARG A 205 9.76 -20.36 8.22
CA ARG A 205 9.80 -21.81 7.96
C ARG A 205 10.38 -22.13 6.59
N GLY A 206 10.08 -21.29 5.59
CA GLY A 206 10.55 -21.41 4.21
C GLY A 206 12.07 -21.24 4.05
N GLY A 207 12.72 -20.50 4.96
CA GLY A 207 14.19 -20.36 5.01
C GLY A 207 14.99 -21.65 5.32
N SER A 208 14.33 -22.81 5.31
CA SER A 208 14.97 -24.13 5.43
C SER A 208 14.67 -25.10 4.27
N GLN A 209 14.03 -24.64 3.18
CA GLN A 209 13.69 -25.46 2.00
C GLN A 209 14.12 -24.86 0.64
N GLU A 210 15.20 -24.08 0.59
CA GLU A 210 15.92 -23.79 -0.66
C GLU A 210 17.19 -24.65 -0.84
N GLU A 211 17.26 -25.80 -0.17
CA GLU A 211 18.12 -26.90 -0.60
C GLU A 211 17.25 -28.10 -0.95
N THR A 212 17.45 -28.60 -2.17
CA THR A 212 16.92 -29.86 -2.74
C THR A 212 15.65 -29.75 -3.58
N LEU A 213 15.80 -29.29 -4.81
CA LEU A 213 15.28 -30.01 -5.97
C LEU A 213 16.42 -30.12 -6.99
N GLN A 214 16.90 -31.35 -7.17
CA GLN A 214 17.93 -31.77 -8.11
C GLN A 214 17.52 -31.54 -9.57
#